data_AF-A0A0F4VLV0-F1
#
_entry.id   AF-A0A0F4VLV0-F1
#
_cell.length_a   1.000
_cell.length_b   1.000
_cell.length_c   1.000
_cell.angle_alpha   90.00
_cell.angle_beta   90.00
_cell.angle_gamma   90.00
#
_symmetry.space_group_name_H-M   'P 1'
#
loop_
_entity.id
_entity.type
_entity.pdbx_description
1 polymer ?
#
loop_
_entity_poly.entity_id
_entity_poly.type
_entity_poly.pdbx_seq_one_letter_code
_entity_poly.pdbx_strand_id
1 'polypeptide(L)'
;MRLKAYRCSAGVWTIGYGHTGNDVFENFAITEKQANELLIQDVSKTLVQVFKAFPILINTGDSSISAIGDFVFNLGIGQYRNSTLRKRVDAEDWMNASHEICKWVFLLLKRSRKSL
;
A
#
# COMPACT_ATOMS: atom_id res chain seq x y z
N MET A 1 13.73 2.05 4.51
CA MET A 1 14.26 1.14 3.47
C MET A 1 15.27 0.18 4.08
N ARG A 2 15.32 -1.08 3.64
CA ARG A 2 16.36 -2.06 4.00
C ARG A 2 16.93 -2.74 2.75
N LEU A 3 18.22 -2.57 2.49
CA LEU A 3 18.89 -3.09 1.28
C LEU A 3 19.25 -4.58 1.36
N LYS A 4 19.16 -5.18 2.54
CA LYS A 4 19.31 -6.62 2.77
C LYS A 4 17.96 -7.20 3.20
N ALA A 5 17.65 -8.39 2.68
CA ALA A 5 16.45 -9.12 3.04
C ALA A 5 16.40 -9.37 4.56
N TYR A 6 15.21 -9.26 5.13
CA TYR A 6 14.96 -9.51 6.55
C TYR A 6 13.59 -10.18 6.73
N ARG A 7 13.40 -10.87 7.85
CA ARG A 7 12.07 -11.35 8.24
C ARG A 7 11.30 -10.22 8.92
N CYS A 8 10.13 -9.88 8.40
CA CYS A 8 9.22 -8.96 9.08
C CYS A 8 8.58 -9.63 10.32
N SER A 9 7.79 -8.89 11.10
CA SER A 9 7.12 -9.43 12.30
C SER A 9 6.14 -10.58 12.01
N ALA A 10 5.67 -10.71 10.77
CA ALA A 10 4.84 -11.83 10.31
C ALA A 10 5.67 -13.03 9.80
N GLY A 11 7.01 -12.98 9.90
CA GLY A 11 7.89 -14.06 9.43
C GLY A 11 8.01 -14.15 7.91
N VAL A 12 7.62 -13.11 7.15
CA VAL A 12 7.77 -13.07 5.68
C VAL A 12 9.10 -12.43 5.30
N TRP A 13 9.77 -12.94 4.26
CA TRP A 13 10.97 -12.30 3.71
C TRP A 13 10.59 -10.97 3.05
N THR A 14 11.27 -9.90 3.43
CA THR A 14 10.98 -8.53 3.00
C THR A 14 12.27 -7.79 2.66
N ILE A 15 12.25 -6.92 1.65
CA ILE A 15 13.39 -6.10 1.23
C ILE A 15 12.95 -4.72 0.70
N GLY A 16 13.89 -3.79 0.57
CA GLY A 16 13.65 -2.46 0.02
C GLY A 16 12.70 -1.63 0.88
N TYR A 17 11.60 -1.19 0.28
CA TYR A 17 10.54 -0.40 0.93
C TYR A 17 9.39 -1.25 1.50
N GLY A 18 9.57 -2.57 1.57
CA GLY A 18 8.50 -3.49 1.98
C GLY A 18 8.14 -4.52 0.91
N HIS A 19 8.94 -4.63 -0.15
CA HIS A 19 8.73 -5.62 -1.21
C HIS A 19 8.80 -7.04 -0.64
N THR A 20 7.86 -7.88 -1.07
CA THR A 20 7.77 -9.30 -0.69
C THR A 20 7.41 -10.12 -1.93
N GLY A 21 7.88 -11.35 -2.00
CA GLY A 21 7.66 -12.23 -3.14
C GLY A 21 8.56 -13.46 -3.07
N ASN A 22 8.37 -14.39 -4.01
CA ASN A 22 9.19 -15.59 -4.11
C ASN A 22 10.64 -15.29 -4.54
N ASP A 23 10.86 -14.08 -5.04
CA ASP A 23 12.16 -13.50 -5.42
C ASP A 23 12.90 -12.86 -4.23
N VAL A 24 12.30 -12.81 -3.04
CA VAL A 24 12.96 -12.35 -1.82
C VAL A 24 13.29 -13.55 -0.92
N PHE A 25 14.58 -13.79 -0.71
CA PHE A 25 15.08 -14.93 0.06
C PHE A 25 16.23 -14.52 0.99
N GLU A 26 16.67 -15.47 1.83
CA GLU A 26 17.73 -15.23 2.80
C GLU A 26 19.03 -14.73 2.13
N ASN A 27 19.73 -13.81 2.80
CA ASN A 27 20.97 -13.19 2.30
C ASN A 27 20.84 -12.41 0.98
N PHE A 28 19.65 -12.25 0.43
CA PHE A 28 19.42 -11.43 -0.75
C PHE A 28 19.68 -9.95 -0.43
N ALA A 29 20.34 -9.26 -1.35
CA ALA A 29 20.69 -7.85 -1.21
C ALA A 29 20.48 -7.11 -2.54
N ILE A 30 20.08 -5.86 -2.42
CA ILE A 30 19.80 -4.98 -3.56
C ILE A 30 20.49 -3.63 -3.36
N THR A 31 20.74 -2.94 -4.46
CA THR A 31 21.14 -1.53 -4.47
C THR A 31 19.94 -0.62 -4.19
N GLU A 32 20.20 0.64 -3.85
CA GLU A 32 19.14 1.65 -3.72
C GLU A 32 18.35 1.83 -5.03
N LYS A 33 19.04 1.80 -6.17
CA LYS A 33 18.40 1.85 -7.48
C LYS A 33 17.40 0.69 -7.66
N GLN A 34 17.81 -0.53 -7.35
CA GLN A 34 16.93 -1.70 -7.39
C GLN A 34 15.78 -1.62 -6.38
N ALA A 35 16.01 -1.05 -5.19
CA ALA A 35 14.95 -0.82 -4.22
C ALA A 35 13.87 0.15 -4.75
N ASN A 36 14.29 1.20 -5.46
CA ASN A 36 13.39 2.14 -6.13
C ASN A 36 12.65 1.48 -7.30
N GLU A 37 13.34 0.67 -8.11
CA GLU A 37 12.71 -0.09 -9.20
C GLU A 37 11.64 -1.05 -8.67
N LEU A 38 11.91 -1.78 -7.59
CA LEU A 38 10.93 -2.64 -6.93
C LEU A 38 9.73 -1.84 -6.40
N LEU A 39 9.97 -0.68 -5.77
CA LEU A 39 8.90 0.19 -5.29
C LEU A 39 7.99 0.63 -6.44
N ILE A 40 8.55 1.07 -7.56
CA ILE A 40 7.78 1.49 -8.74
C ILE A 40 6.96 0.32 -9.29
N GLN A 41 7.55 -0.87 -9.37
CA GLN A 41 6.84 -2.08 -9.82
C GLN A 41 5.68 -2.43 -8.89
N ASP A 42 5.88 -2.40 -7.58
CA ASP A 42 4.85 -2.75 -6.61
C ASP A 42 3.71 -1.73 -6.58
N VAL A 43 4.03 -0.44 -6.65
CA VAL A 43 3.04 0.64 -6.78
C VAL A 43 2.25 0.47 -8.08
N SER A 44 2.93 0.18 -9.20
CA SER A 44 2.27 -0.04 -10.49
C SER A 44 1.31 -1.24 -10.44
N LYS A 45 1.75 -2.38 -9.88
CA LYS A 45 0.90 -3.56 -9.68
C LYS A 45 -0.30 -3.25 -8.79
N THR A 46 -0.09 -2.45 -7.75
CA THR A 46 -1.14 -2.00 -6.83
C THR A 46 -2.19 -1.15 -7.55
N LEU A 47 -1.75 -0.12 -8.29
CA LEU A 47 -2.66 0.76 -9.03
C LEU A 47 -3.44 0.00 -10.11
N VAL A 48 -2.81 -0.96 -10.80
CA VAL A 48 -3.53 -1.83 -11.75
C VAL A 48 -4.65 -2.62 -11.05
N GLN A 49 -4.41 -3.15 -9.85
CA GLN A 49 -5.46 -3.84 -9.08
C GLN A 49 -6.57 -2.89 -8.63
N VAL A 50 -6.22 -1.67 -8.22
CA VAL A 50 -7.16 -0.62 -7.84
C VAL A 50 -8.06 -0.26 -9.02
N PHE A 51 -7.50 0.10 -10.17
CA PHE A 51 -8.30 0.51 -11.33
C PHE A 51 -9.17 -0.63 -11.88
N LYS A 52 -8.68 -1.87 -11.85
CA LYS A 52 -9.49 -3.04 -12.24
C LYS A 52 -10.68 -3.26 -11.30
N ALA A 53 -10.48 -3.05 -10.01
CA ALA A 53 -11.54 -3.23 -9.02
C ALA A 53 -12.50 -2.02 -8.94
N PHE A 54 -12.01 -0.82 -9.29
CA PHE A 54 -12.74 0.45 -9.14
C PHE A 54 -12.50 1.37 -10.35
N PRO A 55 -13.17 1.12 -11.50
CA PRO A 55 -12.98 1.91 -12.71
C PRO A 55 -13.34 3.39 -12.54
N ILE A 56 -14.27 3.72 -11.64
CA ILE A 56 -14.67 5.10 -11.34
C ILE A 56 -13.50 5.97 -10.87
N LEU A 57 -12.48 5.35 -10.27
CA LEU A 57 -11.32 6.06 -9.75
C LEU A 57 -10.49 6.74 -10.83
N ILE A 58 -10.57 6.27 -12.08
CA ILE A 58 -9.87 6.86 -13.23
C ILE A 58 -10.32 8.31 -13.47
N ASN A 59 -11.58 8.62 -13.14
CA ASN A 59 -12.15 9.96 -13.32
C ASN A 59 -11.95 10.86 -12.09
N THR A 60 -11.22 10.40 -11.08
CA THR A 60 -10.93 11.16 -9.87
C THR A 60 -9.59 11.88 -10.00
N GLY A 61 -9.40 12.99 -9.27
CA GLY A 61 -8.13 13.69 -9.27
C GLY A 61 -6.99 12.87 -8.66
N ASP A 62 -5.75 13.22 -9.02
CA ASP A 62 -4.51 12.52 -8.63
C ASP A 62 -4.38 12.28 -7.13
N SER A 63 -4.88 13.19 -6.29
CA SER A 63 -4.83 13.06 -4.83
C SER A 63 -5.66 11.89 -4.31
N SER A 64 -6.86 11.66 -4.89
CA SER A 64 -7.73 10.54 -4.51
C SER A 64 -7.13 9.21 -4.94
N ILE A 65 -6.59 9.15 -6.16
CA ILE A 65 -5.89 7.97 -6.68
C ILE A 65 -4.70 7.65 -5.78
N SER A 66 -3.90 8.65 -5.43
CA SER A 66 -2.72 8.48 -4.57
C SER A 66 -3.09 7.98 -3.18
N ALA A 67 -4.13 8.54 -2.57
CA ALA A 67 -4.57 8.14 -1.23
C ALA A 67 -5.10 6.70 -1.19
N ILE A 68 -5.89 6.29 -2.20
CA ILE A 68 -6.40 4.92 -2.28
C ILE A 68 -5.30 3.94 -2.68
N GLY A 69 -4.39 4.36 -3.56
CA GLY A 69 -3.19 3.60 -3.92
C GLY A 69 -2.34 3.29 -2.69
N ASP A 70 -2.03 4.29 -1.87
CA ASP A 70 -1.27 4.11 -0.62
C ASP A 70 -2.00 3.21 0.38
N PHE A 71 -3.32 3.38 0.53
CA PHE A 71 -4.13 2.49 1.36
C PHE A 71 -4.00 1.03 0.93
N VAL A 72 -4.17 0.76 -0.37
CA VAL A 72 -4.14 -0.60 -0.91
C VAL A 72 -2.73 -1.17 -0.89
N PHE A 73 -1.70 -0.35 -1.11
CA PHE A 73 -0.30 -0.77 -0.99
C PHE A 73 0.02 -1.27 0.42
N ASN A 74 -0.42 -0.54 1.45
CA ASN A 74 -0.11 -0.86 2.85
C ASN A 74 -1.00 -1.96 3.45
N LEU A 75 -2.27 -2.03 3.05
CA LEU A 75 -3.27 -2.91 3.69
C LEU A 75 -3.82 -4.01 2.78
N GLY A 76 -3.53 -3.94 1.49
CA GLY A 76 -3.99 -4.88 0.49
C GLY A 76 -5.40 -4.60 -0.02
N ILE A 77 -5.66 -5.09 -1.24
CA ILE A 77 -6.93 -4.88 -1.96
C ILE A 77 -8.13 -5.52 -1.25
N GLY A 78 -7.92 -6.63 -0.53
CA GLY A 78 -8.96 -7.31 0.23
C GLY A 78 -9.53 -6.44 1.36
N GLN A 79 -8.64 -5.76 2.10
CA GLN A 79 -9.05 -4.84 3.16
C GLN A 79 -9.82 -3.65 2.58
N TYR A 80 -9.38 -3.11 1.45
CA TYR A 80 -10.10 -2.03 0.78
C TYR A 80 -11.51 -2.46 0.34
N ARG A 81 -11.64 -3.62 -0.33
CA ARG A 81 -12.94 -4.15 -0.80
C ARG A 81 -13.98 -4.30 0.32
N ASN A 82 -13.54 -4.59 1.53
CA ASN A 82 -14.40 -4.76 2.71
C ASN A 82 -14.55 -3.49 3.56
N SER A 83 -13.89 -2.39 3.17
CA SER A 83 -13.84 -1.16 3.97
C SER A 83 -15.08 -0.28 3.79
N THR A 84 -15.37 0.52 4.82
CA THR A 84 -16.31 1.64 4.72
C THR A 84 -15.84 2.67 3.70
N LEU A 85 -14.52 2.89 3.58
CA LEU A 85 -13.92 3.77 2.58
C LEU A 85 -14.39 3.43 1.17
N ARG A 86 -14.31 2.16 0.77
CA ARG A 86 -14.78 1.69 -0.55
C ARG A 86 -16.27 1.98 -0.77
N LYS A 87 -17.12 1.79 0.24
CA LYS A 87 -18.55 2.13 0.13
C LYS A 87 -18.78 3.62 -0.12
N ARG A 88 -17.96 4.50 0.49
CA ARG A 88 -18.03 5.94 0.28
C ARG A 88 -17.53 6.33 -1.11
N VAL A 89 -16.42 5.74 -1.56
CA VAL A 89 -15.86 5.96 -2.90
C VAL A 89 -16.84 5.53 -4.00
N ASP A 90 -17.46 4.36 -3.87
CA ASP A 90 -18.44 3.85 -4.84
C ASP A 90 -19.70 4.73 -4.91
N ALA A 91 -20.03 5.44 -3.81
CA ALA A 91 -21.14 6.39 -3.74
C ALA A 91 -20.73 7.83 -4.09
N GLU A 92 -19.47 8.05 -4.52
CA GLU A 92 -18.87 9.37 -4.77
C GLU A 92 -18.95 10.35 -3.56
N ASP A 93 -19.06 9.80 -2.35
CA ASP A 93 -19.11 10.54 -1.08
C ASP A 93 -17.68 10.88 -0.61
N TRP A 94 -17.01 11.76 -1.36
CA TRP A 94 -15.60 12.10 -1.17
C TRP A 94 -15.31 12.73 0.19
N MET A 95 -16.26 13.49 0.74
CA MET A 95 -16.13 14.11 2.06
C MET A 95 -15.99 13.02 3.13
N ASN A 96 -16.90 12.05 3.18
CA ASN A 96 -16.80 10.97 4.15
C ASN A 96 -15.69 9.97 3.82
N ALA A 97 -15.35 9.77 2.54
CA ALA A 97 -14.20 8.96 2.15
C ALA A 97 -12.89 9.51 2.76
N SER A 98 -12.71 10.84 2.76
CA SER A 98 -11.54 11.48 3.38
C SER A 98 -11.44 11.19 4.89
N HIS A 99 -12.57 11.24 5.61
CA HIS A 99 -12.62 10.89 7.03
C HIS A 99 -12.25 9.43 7.29
N GLU A 100 -12.69 8.51 6.42
CA GLU A 100 -12.30 7.11 6.52
C GLU A 100 -10.79 6.93 6.30
N ILE A 101 -10.17 7.61 5.32
CA ILE A 101 -8.71 7.57 5.09
C ILE A 101 -7.93 8.08 6.31
N CYS A 102 -8.37 9.17 6.94
CA CYS A 102 -7.69 9.74 8.12
C CYS A 102 -7.59 8.76 9.30
N LYS A 103 -8.58 7.87 9.47
CA LYS A 103 -8.52 6.82 10.50
C LYS A 103 -7.33 5.88 10.32
N TRP A 104 -6.89 5.67 9.08
CA TRP A 104 -5.79 4.76 8.74
C TRP A 104 -4.43 5.38 8.91
N VAL A 105 -4.27 6.66 8.55
CA VAL A 105 -3.04 7.43 8.84
C VAL A 105 -2.70 7.37 10.33
N PHE A 106 -3.71 7.51 11.18
CA PHE A 106 -3.54 7.41 12.63
C PHE A 106 -3.12 6.01 13.12
N LEU A 107 -3.61 4.95 12.47
CA LEU A 107 -3.25 3.56 12.80
C LEU A 107 -1.80 3.23 12.39
N LEU A 108 -1.32 3.72 11.25
CA LEU A 108 0.06 3.56 10.81
C LEU A 108 1.03 4.28 11.77
N LEU A 109 0.67 5.49 12.22
CA LEU A 109 1.45 6.25 13.23
C LEU A 109 1.46 5.59 14.61
N LYS A 110 0.40 4.86 14.99
CA LYS A 110 0.38 4.07 16.23
C LYS A 110 1.19 2.79 16.12
N ARG A 111 1.23 2.15 14.95
CA ARG A 111 2.05 0.94 14.71
C ARG A 111 3.54 1.25 14.75
N SER A 112 3.96 2.40 14.21
CA SER A 112 5.38 2.81 14.26
C SER A 112 5.88 3.16 15.66
N ARG A 113 4.99 3.56 16.58
CA ARG A 113 5.33 3.85 17.99
C ARG A 113 5.38 2.64 18.91
N LYS A 114 4.90 1.47 18.48
CA LYS A 114 4.93 0.22 19.29
C LYS A 114 6.14 -0.67 19.01
N SER A 115 7.11 -0.20 18.24
CA SER A 115 8.32 -0.92 17.88
C SER A 115 9.61 -0.21 18.30
N LEU A 116 9.55 0.60 19.37
CA LEU A 116 10.70 1.14 20.09
C LEU A 116 10.75 0.53 21.49
#